data_AF-A0AAP8T2S9-F1
#
_entry.id   AF-A0AAP8T2S9-F1
#
_cell.length_a   1.000
_cell.length_b   1.000
_cell.length_c   1.000
_cell.angle_alpha   90.00
_cell.angle_beta   90.00
_cell.angle_gamma   90.00
#
_symmetry.space_group_name_H-M   'P 1'
#
loop_
_entity.id
_entity.type
_entity.pdbx_description
1 polymer ?
#
loop_
_entity_poly.entity_id
_entity_poly.type
_entity_poly.pdbx_seq_one_letter_code
_entity_poly.pdbx_strand_id
1 'polypeptide(L)'
;AIWSGNPLPAGLSDEEKKAAEQVGENKFAYASMMGTRPQTLTGLVDSPVGLAAFMIDHDWKSHALISRSFAGVKEGLSRDDVLDNITLFWLTNTAISAARLYWENTVAGISFFAVKGVKLPVAASVFPDEMYVAPKSWVEKAYPNLIHYN
;
A
#
# COMPACT_ATOMS: atom_id res chain seq x y z
N ALA A 1 0.20 0.04 -18.54
CA ALA A 1 -0.22 -1.29 -19.04
C ALA A 1 -1.43 -1.76 -18.26
N ILE A 2 -1.24 -2.16 -16.99
CA ILE A 2 -2.28 -2.74 -16.12
C ILE A 2 -3.55 -1.87 -16.05
N TRP A 3 -3.48 -0.65 -15.52
CA TRP A 3 -4.67 0.22 -15.40
C TRP A 3 -5.10 0.90 -16.69
N SER A 4 -4.24 0.91 -17.71
CA SER A 4 -4.54 1.51 -19.01
C SER A 4 -5.13 0.52 -20.01
N GLY A 5 -5.31 -0.76 -19.63
CA GLY A 5 -5.80 -1.83 -20.50
C GLY A 5 -4.84 -2.21 -21.65
N ASN A 6 -3.61 -1.71 -21.64
CA ASN A 6 -2.61 -2.05 -22.65
C ASN A 6 -1.99 -3.42 -22.32
N PRO A 7 -1.59 -4.21 -23.32
CA PRO A 7 -0.92 -5.48 -23.08
C PRO A 7 0.34 -5.28 -22.21
N LEU A 8 0.63 -6.27 -21.37
CA LEU A 8 1.89 -6.30 -20.64
C LEU A 8 3.06 -6.36 -21.63
N PRO A 9 4.23 -5.77 -21.28
CA PRO A 9 5.43 -5.88 -22.11
C PRO A 9 5.75 -7.34 -22.45
N ALA A 10 6.27 -7.58 -23.65
CA ALA A 10 6.78 -8.89 -24.00
C ALA A 10 8.07 -9.20 -23.22
N GLY A 11 8.32 -10.49 -22.97
CA GLY A 11 9.58 -10.95 -22.37
C GLY A 11 9.70 -10.78 -20.86
N LEU A 12 8.59 -10.55 -20.13
CA LEU A 12 8.60 -10.56 -18.67
C LEU A 12 9.02 -11.94 -18.14
N SER A 13 9.88 -11.94 -17.11
CA SER A 13 10.18 -13.16 -16.35
C SER A 13 8.94 -13.65 -15.59
N ASP A 14 8.97 -14.87 -15.07
CA ASP A 14 7.84 -15.40 -14.30
C ASP A 14 7.60 -14.63 -12.99
N GLU A 15 8.66 -14.11 -12.36
CA GLU A 15 8.54 -13.20 -11.22
C GLU A 15 7.86 -11.89 -11.60
N GLU A 16 8.22 -11.30 -12.75
CA GLU A 16 7.63 -10.05 -13.23
C GLU A 16 6.17 -10.23 -13.66
N LYS A 17 5.82 -11.38 -14.25
CA LYS A 17 4.42 -11.72 -14.54
C LYS A 17 3.62 -11.85 -13.26
N LYS A 18 4.12 -12.58 -12.26
CA LYS A 18 3.46 -12.75 -10.96
C LYS A 18 3.25 -11.41 -10.26
N ALA A 19 4.26 -10.55 -10.26
CA ALA A 19 4.13 -9.20 -9.70
C ALA A 19 3.08 -8.37 -10.46
N ALA A 20 3.04 -8.45 -11.79
CA ALA A 20 2.04 -7.76 -12.60
C ALA A 20 0.61 -8.29 -12.34
N GLU A 21 0.44 -9.60 -12.14
CA GLU A 21 -0.83 -10.21 -11.74
C GLU A 21 -1.28 -9.69 -10.37
N GLN A 22 -0.39 -9.67 -9.37
CA GLN A 22 -0.69 -9.13 -8.03
C GLN A 22 -1.11 -7.67 -8.06
N VAL A 23 -0.42 -6.82 -8.84
CA VAL A 23 -0.82 -5.42 -9.04
C VAL A 23 -2.17 -5.33 -9.77
N GLY A 24 -2.42 -6.26 -10.71
CA GLY A 24 -3.65 -6.37 -11.49
C GLY A 24 -4.89 -6.79 -10.71
N GLU A 25 -4.75 -7.37 -9.52
CA GLU A 25 -5.89 -7.67 -8.63
C GLU A 25 -6.67 -6.41 -8.23
N ASN A 26 -6.04 -5.23 -8.35
CA ASN A 26 -6.68 -3.91 -8.36
C ASN A 26 -7.60 -3.62 -7.16
N LYS A 27 -7.14 -3.96 -5.95
CA LYS A 27 -7.86 -3.71 -4.69
C LYS A 27 -7.32 -2.49 -3.94
N PHE A 28 -7.05 -1.40 -4.67
CA PHE A 28 -6.51 -0.12 -4.14
C PHE A 28 -7.56 1.01 -4.17
N ALA A 29 -8.85 0.69 -4.07
CA ALA A 29 -9.93 1.68 -4.19
C ALA A 29 -9.83 2.79 -3.11
N TYR A 30 -9.34 2.45 -1.92
CA TYR A 30 -9.06 3.41 -0.85
C TYR A 30 -8.10 4.52 -1.33
N ALA A 31 -7.03 4.15 -2.04
CA ALA A 31 -6.05 5.08 -2.58
C ALA A 31 -6.66 6.01 -3.65
N SER A 32 -7.60 5.52 -4.46
CA SER A 32 -8.34 6.35 -5.42
C SER A 32 -9.25 7.35 -4.72
N MET A 33 -9.97 6.96 -3.67
CA MET A 33 -10.81 7.87 -2.89
C MET A 33 -9.95 8.96 -2.21
N MET A 34 -8.88 8.55 -1.52
CA MET A 34 -7.96 9.48 -0.84
C MET A 34 -7.21 10.37 -1.84
N GLY A 35 -6.84 9.83 -3.01
CA GLY A 35 -6.12 10.53 -4.06
C GLY A 35 -6.95 11.53 -4.84
N THR A 36 -8.29 11.40 -4.83
CA THR A 36 -9.18 12.26 -5.63
C THR A 36 -10.10 13.13 -4.79
N ARG A 37 -10.55 12.71 -3.60
CA ARG A 37 -11.50 13.46 -2.78
C ARG A 37 -11.23 13.26 -1.29
N PRO A 38 -10.00 13.53 -0.80
CA PRO A 38 -9.64 13.25 0.60
C PRO A 38 -10.53 13.99 1.60
N GLN A 39 -10.91 15.24 1.29
CA GLN A 39 -11.75 16.06 2.17
C GLN A 39 -13.19 15.56 2.28
N THR A 40 -13.68 14.78 1.31
CA THR A 40 -15.04 14.22 1.31
C THR A 40 -15.15 13.02 2.27
N LEU A 41 -14.03 12.45 2.74
CA LEU A 41 -13.99 11.31 3.65
C LEU A 41 -14.33 11.68 5.11
N THR A 42 -15.12 12.73 5.37
CA THR A 42 -15.39 13.25 6.72
C THR A 42 -16.00 12.22 7.67
N GLY A 43 -16.65 11.17 7.14
CA GLY A 43 -17.12 10.05 7.96
C GLY A 43 -16.01 9.35 8.77
N LEU A 44 -14.75 9.39 8.30
CA LEU A 44 -13.60 8.83 9.01
C LEU A 44 -13.20 9.63 10.27
N VAL A 45 -13.68 10.86 10.41
CA VAL A 45 -13.43 11.71 11.59
C VAL A 45 -14.68 11.97 12.43
N ASP A 46 -15.84 11.54 11.94
CA ASP A 46 -17.13 11.69 12.62
C ASP A 46 -17.59 10.37 13.28
N SER A 47 -17.04 9.22 12.84
CA SER A 47 -17.40 7.91 13.37
C SER A 47 -16.15 7.08 13.70
N PRO A 48 -15.92 6.71 14.98
CA PRO A 48 -14.80 5.84 15.34
C PRO A 48 -14.96 4.43 14.76
N VAL A 49 -16.20 3.96 14.58
CA VAL A 49 -16.49 2.70 13.89
C VAL A 49 -16.20 2.82 12.40
N GLY A 50 -16.53 3.96 11.79
CA GLY A 50 -16.21 4.25 10.38
C GLY A 50 -14.71 4.28 10.13
N LEU A 51 -13.94 4.94 11.01
CA LEU A 51 -12.48 4.94 10.97
C LEU A 51 -11.90 3.53 11.12
N ALA A 52 -12.35 2.79 12.14
CA ALA A 52 -11.86 1.44 12.39
C ALA A 52 -12.14 0.51 11.20
N ALA A 53 -13.37 0.53 10.66
CA ALA A 53 -13.74 -0.27 9.50
C ALA A 53 -12.85 0.04 8.29
N PHE A 54 -12.64 1.33 8.01
CA PHE A 54 -11.76 1.74 6.91
C PHE A 54 -10.32 1.26 7.11
N MET A 55 -9.74 1.46 8.30
CA MET A 55 -8.35 1.05 8.58
C MET A 55 -8.16 -0.48 8.56
N ILE A 56 -9.19 -1.26 8.92
CA ILE A 56 -9.12 -2.73 8.92
C ILE A 56 -9.32 -3.32 7.51
N ASP A 57 -10.17 -2.70 6.66
CA ASP A 57 -10.61 -3.27 5.37
C ASP A 57 -10.05 -2.56 4.12
N HIS A 58 -9.22 -1.52 4.27
CA HIS A 58 -8.75 -0.71 3.15
C HIS A 58 -8.08 -1.51 2.01
N ASP A 59 -7.44 -2.64 2.31
CA ASP A 59 -7.03 -3.64 1.34
C ASP A 59 -7.20 -5.07 1.86
N TRP A 60 -7.29 -6.02 0.93
CA TRP A 60 -7.64 -7.40 1.22
C TRP A 60 -6.54 -8.21 1.94
N LYS A 61 -5.25 -7.89 1.71
CA LYS A 61 -4.14 -8.59 2.36
C LYS A 61 -4.02 -8.13 3.80
N SER A 62 -4.03 -6.82 4.02
CA SER A 62 -4.06 -6.24 5.36
C SER A 62 -5.28 -6.73 6.13
N HIS A 63 -6.47 -6.77 5.52
CA HIS A 63 -7.66 -7.33 6.17
C HIS A 63 -7.46 -8.80 6.58
N ALA A 64 -6.91 -9.64 5.70
CA ALA A 64 -6.65 -11.05 6.00
C ALA A 64 -5.64 -11.25 7.14
N LEU A 65 -4.63 -10.38 7.26
CA LEU A 65 -3.66 -10.41 8.34
C LEU A 65 -4.25 -9.85 9.65
N ILE A 66 -4.87 -8.67 9.60
CA ILE A 66 -5.46 -7.99 10.76
C ILE A 66 -6.55 -8.86 11.41
N SER A 67 -7.44 -9.46 10.61
CA SER A 67 -8.55 -10.28 11.13
C SER A 67 -8.08 -11.48 11.97
N ARG A 68 -6.88 -12.02 11.69
CA ARG A 68 -6.27 -13.09 12.50
C ARG A 68 -5.90 -12.62 13.90
N SER A 69 -5.39 -11.40 14.05
CA SER A 69 -5.12 -10.77 15.35
C SER A 69 -6.39 -10.65 16.19
N PHE A 70 -7.52 -10.30 15.57
CA PHE A 70 -8.83 -10.26 16.25
C PHE A 70 -9.38 -11.65 16.57
N ALA A 71 -9.03 -12.68 15.78
CA ALA A 71 -9.38 -14.08 16.05
C ALA A 71 -8.48 -14.74 17.12
N GLY A 72 -7.50 -14.02 17.68
CA GLY A 72 -6.61 -14.51 18.73
C GLY A 72 -5.45 -15.38 18.24
N VAL A 73 -5.11 -15.33 16.95
CA VAL A 73 -3.90 -15.97 16.41
C VAL A 73 -2.68 -15.28 17.02
N LYS A 74 -1.79 -16.05 17.62
CA LYS A 74 -0.55 -15.53 18.23
C LYS A 74 0.54 -15.40 17.18
N GLU A 75 0.74 -14.18 16.70
CA GLU A 75 1.79 -13.81 15.74
C GLU A 75 2.39 -12.44 16.10
N GLY A 76 3.11 -11.80 15.17
CA GLY A 76 3.80 -10.52 15.44
C GLY A 76 2.88 -9.32 15.66
N LEU A 77 1.60 -9.41 15.31
CA LEU A 77 0.60 -8.36 15.45
C LEU A 77 -0.53 -8.84 16.40
N SER A 78 -0.80 -8.08 17.45
CA SER A 78 -1.91 -8.33 18.37
C SER A 78 -3.14 -7.47 18.04
N ARG A 79 -4.28 -7.84 18.63
CA ARG A 79 -5.50 -7.02 18.54
C ARG A 79 -5.27 -5.61 19.08
N ASP A 80 -4.55 -5.50 20.18
CA ASP A 80 -4.35 -4.23 20.87
C ASP A 80 -3.42 -3.31 20.04
N ASP A 81 -2.43 -3.86 19.32
CA ASP A 81 -1.61 -3.09 18.36
C ASP A 81 -2.46 -2.42 17.26
N VAL A 82 -3.47 -3.14 16.74
CA VAL A 82 -4.37 -2.59 15.73
C VAL A 82 -5.26 -1.50 16.32
N LEU A 83 -5.80 -1.73 17.52
CA LEU A 83 -6.64 -0.75 18.22
C LEU A 83 -5.85 0.49 18.63
N ASP A 84 -4.59 0.35 19.02
CA ASP A 84 -3.71 1.48 19.34
C ASP A 84 -3.47 2.36 18.13
N ASN A 85 -3.23 1.76 16.95
CA ASN A 85 -3.09 2.53 15.71
C ASN A 85 -4.38 3.25 15.31
N ILE A 86 -5.53 2.59 15.40
CA ILE A 86 -6.84 3.23 15.16
C ILE A 86 -7.07 4.38 16.15
N THR A 87 -6.75 4.15 17.43
CA THR A 87 -6.89 5.15 18.49
C THR A 87 -5.99 6.35 18.26
N LEU A 88 -4.76 6.15 17.77
CA LEU A 88 -3.86 7.22 17.38
C LEU A 88 -4.50 8.12 16.31
N PHE A 89 -5.05 7.53 15.24
CA PHE A 89 -5.72 8.29 14.17
C PHE A 89 -6.96 9.02 14.68
N TRP A 90 -7.74 8.38 15.54
CA TRP A 90 -8.95 8.96 16.13
C TRP A 90 -8.62 10.17 17.01
N LEU A 91 -7.74 9.99 18.01
CA LEU A 91 -7.43 11.03 19.00
C LEU A 91 -6.68 12.22 18.39
N THR A 92 -5.92 11.99 17.33
CA THR A 92 -5.21 13.07 16.62
C THR A 92 -6.06 13.71 15.52
N ASN A 93 -7.23 13.14 15.20
CA ASN A 93 -8.11 13.60 14.12
C ASN A 93 -7.38 13.68 12.75
N THR A 94 -6.54 12.70 12.44
CA THR A 94 -5.60 12.75 11.30
C THR A 94 -6.02 11.95 10.09
N ALA A 95 -7.18 11.28 10.08
CA ALA A 95 -7.61 10.47 8.93
C ALA A 95 -7.68 11.29 7.63
N ILE A 96 -8.23 12.52 7.69
CA ILE A 96 -8.32 13.40 6.51
C ILE A 96 -6.95 13.97 6.11
N SER A 97 -6.11 14.39 7.07
CA SER A 97 -4.79 14.93 6.75
C SER A 97 -3.87 13.86 6.16
N ALA A 98 -3.94 12.62 6.66
CA ALA A 98 -3.25 11.46 6.08
C ALA A 98 -3.74 11.16 4.65
N ALA A 99 -5.05 11.26 4.40
CA ALA A 99 -5.61 11.09 3.05
C ALA A 99 -5.06 12.09 2.03
N ARG A 100 -4.74 13.33 2.44
CA ARG A 100 -4.16 14.33 1.53
C ARG A 100 -2.80 13.93 0.98
N LEU A 101 -2.03 13.06 1.64
CA LEU A 101 -0.78 12.54 1.08
C LEU A 101 -1.00 11.81 -0.26
N TYR A 102 -2.12 11.11 -0.41
CA TYR A 102 -2.50 10.46 -1.68
C TYR A 102 -2.89 11.49 -2.74
N TRP A 103 -3.61 12.54 -2.34
CA TRP A 103 -3.96 13.64 -3.23
C TRP A 103 -2.73 14.35 -3.77
N GLU A 104 -1.76 14.69 -2.91
CA GLU A 104 -0.52 15.35 -3.33
C GLU A 104 0.26 14.50 -4.35
N ASN A 105 0.37 13.18 -4.12
CA ASN A 105 1.00 12.28 -5.11
C ASN A 105 0.24 12.25 -6.44
N THR A 106 -1.09 12.21 -6.38
CA THR A 106 -1.97 12.17 -7.57
C THR A 106 -1.86 13.47 -8.38
N VAL A 107 -1.97 14.63 -7.72
CA VAL A 107 -1.90 15.96 -8.34
C VAL A 107 -0.50 16.25 -8.89
N ALA A 108 0.56 15.82 -8.19
CA ALA A 108 1.92 15.96 -8.69
C ALA A 108 2.21 15.08 -9.93
N GLY A 109 1.27 14.22 -10.35
CA GLY A 109 1.47 13.25 -11.43
C GLY A 109 2.57 12.25 -11.10
N ILE A 110 2.92 12.11 -9.82
CA ILE A 110 3.95 11.18 -9.36
C ILE A 110 3.28 9.83 -9.23
N SER A 111 3.54 8.96 -10.21
CA SER A 111 3.25 7.54 -10.04
C SER A 111 4.05 7.02 -8.84
N PHE A 112 3.36 6.36 -7.91
CA PHE A 112 3.98 5.63 -6.79
C PHE A 112 5.05 4.63 -7.27
N PHE A 113 4.93 4.15 -8.50
CA PHE A 113 5.81 3.16 -9.13
C PHE A 113 6.87 3.80 -10.04
N ALA A 114 6.95 5.12 -10.12
CA ALA A 114 7.93 5.79 -10.97
C ALA A 114 9.35 5.57 -10.42
N VAL A 115 10.25 5.07 -11.28
CA VAL A 115 11.68 5.04 -10.99
C VAL A 115 12.19 6.48 -10.82
N LYS A 116 12.71 6.79 -9.63
CA LYS A 116 13.25 8.12 -9.29
C LYS A 116 14.77 8.24 -9.50
N GLY A 117 15.45 7.15 -9.88
CA GLY A 117 16.88 7.16 -10.20
C GLY A 117 17.77 7.49 -8.99
N VAL A 118 17.43 6.99 -7.81
CA VAL A 118 18.18 7.22 -6.57
C VAL A 118 19.56 6.56 -6.67
N LYS A 119 20.63 7.37 -6.55
CA LYS A 119 22.03 6.91 -6.72
C LYS A 119 22.74 6.54 -5.42
N LEU A 120 22.13 6.83 -4.27
CA LEU A 120 22.66 6.45 -2.96
C LEU A 120 22.67 4.92 -2.81
N PRO A 121 23.52 4.34 -1.95
CA PRO A 121 23.43 2.93 -1.60
C PRO A 121 22.04 2.58 -1.04
N VAL A 122 21.37 1.59 -1.63
CA VAL A 122 20.02 1.14 -1.22
C VAL A 122 20.04 -0.34 -0.84
N ALA A 123 19.33 -0.68 0.22
CA ALA A 123 18.96 -2.06 0.55
C ALA A 123 17.45 -2.23 0.38
N ALA A 124 17.03 -3.38 -0.15
CA ALA A 124 15.62 -3.75 -0.27
C ALA A 124 15.35 -5.08 0.43
N SER A 125 14.20 -5.19 1.09
CA SER A 125 13.69 -6.44 1.64
C SER A 125 12.23 -6.60 1.20
N VAL A 126 11.91 -7.73 0.59
CA VAL A 126 10.64 -8.03 -0.05
C VAL A 126 9.95 -9.15 0.72
N PHE A 127 8.89 -8.81 1.45
CA PHE A 127 8.17 -9.79 2.23
C PHE A 127 7.13 -10.54 1.36
N PRO A 128 6.90 -11.84 1.60
CA PRO A 128 5.99 -12.66 0.79
C PRO A 128 4.55 -12.12 0.74
N ASP A 129 4.12 -11.47 1.82
CA ASP A 129 2.75 -10.97 1.98
C ASP A 129 2.58 -9.52 1.52
N GLU A 130 3.60 -8.91 0.90
CA GLU A 130 3.47 -7.55 0.36
C GLU A 130 2.41 -7.43 -0.72
N MET A 131 1.84 -6.23 -0.89
CA MET A 131 0.80 -5.97 -1.90
C MET A 131 1.18 -6.52 -3.27
N TYR A 132 2.44 -6.33 -3.68
CA TYR A 132 3.09 -7.09 -4.73
C TYR A 132 4.53 -7.39 -4.32
N VAL A 133 5.02 -8.57 -4.69
CA VAL A 133 6.41 -8.96 -4.46
C VAL A 133 7.25 -8.32 -5.56
N ALA A 134 7.94 -7.22 -5.23
CA ALA A 134 8.74 -6.47 -6.19
C ALA A 134 9.89 -7.33 -6.73
N PRO A 135 9.91 -7.70 -8.03
CA PRO A 135 10.97 -8.53 -8.58
C PRO A 135 12.32 -7.83 -8.48
N LYS A 136 13.41 -8.59 -8.25
CA LYS A 136 14.75 -8.03 -8.14
C LYS A 136 15.14 -7.18 -9.37
N SER A 137 14.74 -7.62 -10.56
CA SER A 137 14.96 -6.89 -11.82
C SER A 137 14.33 -5.48 -11.82
N TRP A 138 13.19 -5.30 -11.16
CA TRP A 138 12.53 -4.00 -11.05
C TRP A 138 13.22 -3.13 -10.00
N VAL A 139 13.61 -3.72 -8.87
CA VAL A 139 14.35 -3.02 -7.81
C VAL A 139 15.71 -2.53 -8.31
N GLU A 140 16.46 -3.34 -9.05
CA GLU A 140 17.75 -2.93 -9.65
C GLU A 140 17.59 -1.80 -10.68
N LYS A 141 16.51 -1.83 -11.48
CA LYS A 141 16.17 -0.73 -12.40
C LYS A 141 15.82 0.55 -11.64
N ALA A 142 15.13 0.43 -10.51
CA ALA A 142 14.74 1.56 -9.68
C ALA A 142 15.91 2.17 -8.90
N TYR A 143 16.83 1.32 -8.46
CA TYR A 143 17.97 1.64 -7.58
C TYR A 143 19.28 1.10 -8.18
N PRO A 144 19.99 1.89 -9.00
CA PRO A 144 21.22 1.45 -9.66
C PRO A 144 22.38 1.09 -8.72
N ASN A 145 22.32 1.51 -7.44
CA ASN A 145 23.30 1.20 -6.40
C ASN A 145 22.67 0.33 -5.29
N LEU A 146 22.06 -0.79 -5.69
CA LEU A 146 21.45 -1.77 -4.78
C LEU A 146 22.54 -2.63 -4.13
N ILE A 147 22.77 -2.43 -2.83
CA ILE A 147 23.81 -3.13 -2.05
C ILE A 147 23.29 -4.39 -1.36
N HIS A 148 21.97 -4.53 -1.23
CA HIS A 148 21.33 -5.71 -0.63
C HIS A 148 19.91 -5.90 -1.15
N TYR A 149 19.52 -7.17 -1.38
CA TYR A 149 18.18 -7.59 -1.73
C TYR A 149 17.88 -8.91 -1.01
N ASN A 150 16.76 -8.96 -0.30
CA ASN A 150 16.23 -10.16 0.36
C ASN A 150 14.77 -10.32 0.00
#